data_AF-A0A975BCQ3-F1
#
_entry.id   AF-A0A975BCQ3-F1
#
_cell.length_a   1.000
_cell.length_b   1.000
_cell.length_c   1.000
_cell.angle_alpha   90.00
_cell.angle_beta   90.00
_cell.angle_gamma   90.00
#
_symmetry.space_group_name_H-M   'P 1'
#
loop_
_entity.id
_entity.type
_entity.pdbx_description
1 polymer ?
#
loop_
_entity_poly.entity_id
_entity_poly.type
_entity_poly.pdbx_seq_one_letter_code
_entity_poly.pdbx_strand_id
1 'polypeptide(L)'
;MKQKPTIKNILEKEVIDFIIEYYGNDYQRTCFFRKGQRIIKQGEYGDDCFIIKNGELKILVKDYNSGIEKDVGVRSERTIVGEIAFLYKNTPRTASVEVVSDEATLIRLNKDDLFEIVRGKEGIKDTILLYFEQLAKKRIIETKQVTTGKVNIESKFLTVLVSDIHNFSILSNHLWEEQINSFLFDFLEHTEEISDKHDGIFEDQGDGFKIIFQNKHHIENALDCSIDINKFFREIRSDWIMENSNFTNIGLGTGICTDFMSIRKRVGTKRSFGRILSPTINIAAAMSKYKNKSDDTDILVDSTTFSFIDGRKYDISPPLQVVLEKLAKIYTLYKLEPKKIEKSNIKIFISYANEDRSFSKRIYDDLSTFGFSPWLDCEKILPGQDWKKTIKKAIKESTFFLALLSSNSVSKNGYVQKELKIAFELLENQPNNSIFIIPARLDECHINEELIHNIHWVDLYESYEIGFNKIIEAIKSMNS
;
A
#
# COMPACT_ATOMS: atom_id res chain seq x y z
N MET A 1 37.34 14.98 -15.62
CA MET A 1 36.13 15.69 -15.11
C MET A 1 35.30 14.68 -14.35
N LYS A 2 35.20 14.82 -13.02
CA LYS A 2 34.36 13.94 -12.19
C LYS A 2 32.89 14.22 -12.55
N GLN A 3 32.17 13.24 -13.07
CA GLN A 3 30.73 13.33 -13.28
C GLN A 3 30.07 13.71 -11.94
N LYS A 4 29.34 14.82 -11.91
CA LYS A 4 28.53 15.18 -10.74
C LYS A 4 27.53 14.04 -10.49
N PRO A 5 27.38 13.54 -9.26
CA PRO A 5 26.40 12.52 -8.95
C PRO A 5 25.00 13.06 -9.27
N THR A 6 24.23 12.30 -10.03
CA THR A 6 22.82 12.58 -10.31
C THR A 6 22.02 12.46 -9.01
N ILE A 7 20.96 13.24 -8.83
CA ILE A 7 20.08 13.24 -7.64
C ILE A 7 19.63 11.82 -7.22
N LYS A 8 19.55 10.89 -8.18
CA LYS A 8 19.27 9.46 -7.97
C LYS A 8 20.34 8.71 -7.14
N ASN A 9 21.63 9.04 -7.30
CA ASN A 9 22.74 8.40 -6.59
C ASN A 9 22.87 8.86 -5.13
N ILE A 10 22.23 9.99 -4.77
CA ILE A 10 22.25 10.52 -3.40
C ILE A 10 21.31 9.68 -2.52
N LEU A 11 20.12 9.32 -3.03
CA LEU A 11 19.14 8.45 -2.38
C LEU A 11 19.65 6.99 -2.18
N GLU A 12 20.49 6.46 -3.07
CA GLU A 12 21.01 5.07 -2.95
C GLU A 12 21.97 4.88 -1.77
N LYS A 13 22.83 5.87 -1.49
CA LYS A 13 23.72 5.83 -0.33
C LYS A 13 22.95 5.96 0.97
N GLU A 14 21.96 6.87 0.99
CA GLU A 14 21.11 7.09 2.16
C GLU A 14 20.36 5.82 2.58
N VAL A 15 19.86 5.01 1.64
CA VAL A 15 19.21 3.72 1.95
C VAL A 15 20.17 2.74 2.62
N ILE A 16 21.37 2.55 2.07
CA ILE A 16 22.35 1.61 2.63
C ILE A 16 22.88 2.10 3.98
N ASP A 17 23.23 3.38 4.06
CA ASP A 17 23.72 3.99 5.30
C ASP A 17 22.63 3.91 6.38
N PHE A 18 21.36 4.15 6.05
CA PHE A 18 20.23 3.96 6.97
C PHE A 18 20.12 2.53 7.50
N ILE A 19 20.24 1.52 6.63
CA ILE A 19 20.16 0.12 7.07
C ILE A 19 21.38 -0.26 7.92
N ILE A 20 22.57 0.24 7.56
CA ILE A 20 23.79 0.07 8.37
C ILE A 20 23.64 0.76 9.72
N GLU A 21 23.04 1.94 9.82
CA GLU A 21 22.80 2.59 11.11
C GLU A 21 21.77 1.83 11.93
N TYR A 22 20.72 1.32 11.29
CA TYR A 22 19.63 0.60 11.96
C TYR A 22 20.09 -0.74 12.55
N TYR A 23 20.88 -1.53 11.81
CA TYR A 23 21.34 -2.86 12.24
C TYR A 23 22.84 -2.96 12.54
N GLY A 24 23.61 -1.88 12.40
CA GLY A 24 25.08 -1.94 12.44
C GLY A 24 25.69 -2.29 13.78
N ASN A 25 24.92 -2.16 14.86
CA ASN A 25 25.27 -2.57 16.22
C ASN A 25 24.62 -3.90 16.62
N ASP A 26 23.87 -4.52 15.71
CA ASP A 26 23.26 -5.81 15.94
C ASP A 26 24.27 -6.93 15.64
N TYR A 27 24.88 -7.44 16.70
CA TYR A 27 25.85 -8.53 16.62
C TYR A 27 25.24 -9.85 16.15
N GLN A 28 23.92 -10.06 16.24
CA GLN A 28 23.29 -11.29 15.75
C GLN A 28 23.23 -11.34 14.22
N ARG A 29 23.14 -10.17 13.57
CA ARG A 29 23.08 -10.03 12.11
C ARG A 29 24.45 -9.81 11.47
N THR A 30 25.44 -9.45 12.28
CA THR A 30 26.81 -9.20 11.82
C THR A 30 27.56 -10.51 11.59
N CYS A 31 28.02 -10.71 10.35
CA CYS A 31 28.79 -11.87 9.92
C CYS A 31 30.24 -11.47 9.63
N PHE A 32 31.20 -12.28 10.06
CA PHE A 32 32.63 -12.05 9.84
C PHE A 32 33.20 -13.13 8.94
N PHE A 33 33.92 -12.72 7.89
CA PHE A 33 34.54 -13.62 6.94
C PHE A 33 36.00 -13.26 6.73
N ARG A 34 36.80 -14.26 6.34
CA ARG A 34 38.21 -14.13 5.96
C ARG A 34 38.39 -14.32 4.47
N LYS A 35 39.52 -13.84 3.95
CA LYS A 35 39.92 -14.03 2.55
C LYS A 35 39.72 -15.46 2.03
N GLY A 36 39.16 -15.58 0.84
CA GLY A 36 38.90 -16.85 0.15
C GLY A 36 37.64 -17.58 0.62
N GLN A 37 36.93 -17.10 1.65
CA GLN A 37 35.66 -17.70 2.06
C GLN A 37 34.55 -17.35 1.07
N ARG A 38 33.76 -18.35 0.70
CA ARG A 38 32.58 -18.22 -0.17
C ARG A 38 31.35 -17.97 0.69
N ILE A 39 30.73 -16.80 0.53
CA ILE A 39 29.55 -16.35 1.28
C ILE A 39 28.27 -16.84 0.59
N ILE A 40 28.25 -16.80 -0.74
CA ILE A 40 27.14 -17.22 -1.58
C ILE A 40 27.69 -18.16 -2.64
N LYS A 41 26.97 -19.24 -2.96
CA LYS A 41 27.29 -20.12 -4.08
C LYS A 41 26.17 -20.08 -5.13
N GLN A 42 26.55 -19.89 -6.39
CA GLN A 42 25.60 -19.92 -7.50
C GLN A 42 24.82 -21.25 -7.53
N GLY A 43 23.53 -21.17 -7.81
CA GLY A 43 22.63 -22.31 -7.91
C GLY A 43 21.95 -22.71 -6.60
N GLU A 44 22.46 -22.26 -5.45
CA GLU A 44 21.81 -22.50 -4.15
C GLU A 44 20.53 -21.64 -4.02
N TYR A 45 19.59 -22.08 -3.20
CA TYR A 45 18.44 -21.26 -2.83
C TYR A 45 18.76 -20.54 -1.51
N GLY A 46 18.43 -19.25 -1.44
CA GLY A 46 18.57 -18.44 -0.23
C GLY A 46 17.60 -17.27 -0.26
N ASP A 47 17.07 -16.92 0.90
CA ASP A 47 16.05 -15.89 1.14
C ASP A 47 16.60 -14.67 1.88
N ASP A 48 17.92 -14.54 1.94
CA ASP A 48 18.69 -13.50 2.60
C ASP A 48 19.64 -12.77 1.64
N CYS A 49 20.00 -11.53 1.99
CA CYS A 49 21.05 -10.75 1.33
C CYS A 49 22.07 -10.25 2.36
N PHE A 50 23.18 -9.71 1.88
CA PHE A 50 24.26 -9.21 2.73
C PHE A 50 24.64 -7.79 2.33
N ILE A 51 24.66 -6.88 3.31
CA ILE A 51 25.25 -5.54 3.15
C ILE A 51 26.71 -5.58 3.57
N ILE A 52 27.59 -5.04 2.73
CA ILE A 52 29.03 -4.96 3.01
C ILE A 52 29.28 -3.76 3.93
N LYS A 53 29.58 -4.02 5.21
CA LYS A 53 29.99 -3.00 6.18
C LYS A 53 31.48 -2.66 6.02
N ASN A 54 32.32 -3.69 5.86
CA ASN A 54 33.75 -3.56 5.59
C ASN A 54 34.24 -4.71 4.70
N GLY A 55 35.25 -4.45 3.85
CA GLY A 55 35.93 -5.43 3.01
C GLY A 55 35.50 -5.41 1.54
N GLU A 56 36.07 -6.33 0.77
CA GLU A 56 35.86 -6.44 -0.67
C GLU A 56 35.47 -7.87 -1.05
N LEU A 57 34.40 -7.98 -1.85
CA LEU A 57 33.84 -9.25 -2.30
C LEU A 57 33.91 -9.34 -3.82
N LYS A 58 34.39 -10.48 -4.32
CA LYS A 58 34.43 -10.82 -5.73
C LYS A 58 33.17 -11.58 -6.14
N ILE A 59 32.60 -11.20 -7.28
CA ILE A 59 31.41 -11.85 -7.84
C ILE A 59 31.83 -12.78 -8.98
N LEU A 60 31.44 -14.05 -8.87
CA LEU A 60 31.85 -15.12 -9.79
C LEU A 60 30.60 -15.77 -10.40
N VAL A 61 30.51 -15.81 -11.72
CA VAL A 61 29.41 -16.46 -12.44
C VAL A 61 29.91 -17.69 -13.17
N LYS A 62 29.42 -18.86 -12.77
CA LYS A 62 29.70 -20.14 -13.42
C LYS A 62 28.86 -20.27 -14.70
N ASP A 63 29.54 -20.43 -15.83
CA ASP A 63 28.93 -20.76 -17.10
C ASP A 63 28.52 -22.24 -17.08
N TYR A 64 27.22 -22.54 -17.29
CA TYR A 64 26.73 -23.93 -17.19
C TYR A 64 27.22 -24.84 -18.31
N ASN A 65 27.62 -24.29 -19.47
CA ASN A 65 28.09 -25.09 -20.60
C ASN A 65 29.56 -25.46 -20.43
N SER A 66 30.39 -24.52 -19.96
CA SER A 66 31.83 -24.74 -19.81
C SER A 66 32.26 -25.11 -18.39
N GLY A 67 31.42 -24.85 -17.39
CA GLY A 67 31.75 -25.05 -15.97
C GLY A 67 32.74 -24.03 -15.40
N ILE A 68 33.20 -23.07 -16.19
CA ILE A 68 34.21 -22.06 -15.79
C ILE A 68 33.52 -20.90 -15.06
N GLU A 69 34.09 -20.49 -13.93
CA GLU A 69 33.67 -19.28 -13.20
C GLU A 69 34.33 -18.04 -13.82
N LYS A 70 33.50 -17.09 -14.26
CA LYS A 70 33.92 -15.78 -14.80
C LYS A 70 33.79 -14.72 -13.72
N ASP A 71 34.82 -13.88 -13.60
CA ASP A 71 34.80 -12.68 -12.76
C ASP A 71 33.93 -11.59 -13.38
N VAL A 72 32.89 -11.17 -12.67
CA VAL A 72 31.98 -10.09 -13.10
C VAL A 72 32.17 -8.79 -12.30
N GLY A 73 33.21 -8.74 -11.47
CA GLY A 73 33.67 -7.56 -10.76
C GLY A 73 33.68 -7.71 -9.24
N VAL A 74 34.20 -6.67 -8.58
CA VAL A 74 34.32 -6.57 -7.12
C VAL A 74 33.24 -5.64 -6.57
N ARG A 75 32.81 -5.90 -5.34
CA ARG A 75 31.85 -5.12 -4.56
C ARG A 75 32.51 -4.76 -3.23
N SER A 76 32.53 -3.47 -2.91
CA SER A 76 33.15 -2.92 -1.71
C SER A 76 32.10 -2.36 -0.75
N GLU A 77 32.52 -1.75 0.35
CA GLU A 77 31.66 -1.19 1.40
C GLU A 77 30.45 -0.39 0.87
N ARG A 78 29.37 -0.41 1.65
CA ARG A 78 28.08 0.25 1.34
C ARG A 78 27.43 -0.26 0.06
N THR A 79 27.47 -1.56 -0.15
CA THR A 79 26.72 -2.22 -1.22
C THR A 79 26.09 -3.50 -0.71
N ILE A 80 25.12 -4.03 -1.45
CA ILE A 80 24.46 -5.31 -1.17
C ILE A 80 25.04 -6.39 -2.07
N VAL A 81 24.96 -7.65 -1.65
CA VAL A 81 25.07 -8.85 -2.50
C VAL A 81 23.97 -9.85 -2.14
N GLY A 82 23.53 -10.64 -3.12
CA GLY A 82 22.51 -11.66 -2.92
C GLY A 82 21.06 -11.15 -3.03
N GLU A 83 20.87 -9.87 -3.35
CA GLU A 83 19.57 -9.20 -3.49
C GLU A 83 18.65 -9.87 -4.53
N ILE A 84 19.19 -10.49 -5.59
CA ILE A 84 18.38 -11.12 -6.64
C ILE A 84 17.58 -12.29 -6.06
N ALA A 85 18.23 -13.25 -5.40
CA ALA A 85 17.53 -14.41 -4.82
C ALA A 85 16.69 -14.01 -3.59
N PHE A 86 17.18 -13.02 -2.83
CA PHE A 86 16.48 -12.41 -1.71
C PHE A 86 15.12 -11.80 -2.11
N LEU A 87 15.07 -11.01 -3.20
CA LEU A 87 13.82 -10.43 -3.69
C LEU A 87 13.00 -11.45 -4.47
N TYR A 88 13.62 -12.17 -5.40
CA TYR A 88 12.91 -12.99 -6.37
C TYR A 88 12.78 -14.43 -5.89
N LYS A 89 11.70 -14.69 -5.13
CA LYS A 89 11.35 -16.00 -4.59
C LYS A 89 11.44 -17.09 -5.67
N ASN A 90 12.04 -18.24 -5.32
CA ASN A 90 12.35 -19.36 -6.23
C ASN A 90 13.39 -19.07 -7.33
N THR A 91 14.15 -17.97 -7.21
CA THR A 91 15.34 -17.75 -8.03
C THR A 91 16.56 -18.26 -7.26
N PRO A 92 17.32 -19.24 -7.79
CA PRO A 92 18.58 -19.62 -7.17
C PRO A 92 19.57 -18.46 -7.24
N ARG A 93 20.57 -18.45 -6.38
CA ARG A 93 21.70 -17.52 -6.40
C ARG A 93 22.27 -17.46 -7.82
N THR A 94 22.31 -16.27 -8.40
CA THR A 94 22.74 -16.05 -9.79
C THR A 94 24.25 -15.96 -9.95
N ALA A 95 24.98 -15.79 -8.84
CA ALA A 95 26.43 -15.74 -8.79
C ALA A 95 26.92 -16.31 -7.45
N SER A 96 28.16 -16.77 -7.44
CA SER A 96 28.93 -17.00 -6.21
C SER A 96 29.57 -15.69 -5.76
N VAL A 97 29.75 -15.54 -4.44
CA VAL A 97 30.38 -14.37 -3.83
C VAL A 97 31.48 -14.83 -2.89
N GLU A 98 32.69 -14.30 -3.07
CA GLU A 98 33.89 -14.72 -2.36
C GLU A 98 34.65 -13.51 -1.81
N VAL A 99 35.20 -13.62 -0.60
CA VAL A 99 35.97 -12.53 0.04
C VAL A 99 37.36 -12.42 -0.58
N VAL A 100 37.77 -11.23 -1.00
CA VAL A 100 39.11 -10.97 -1.56
C VAL A 100 39.98 -10.08 -0.68
N SER A 101 39.40 -9.26 0.17
CA SER A 101 40.11 -8.57 1.27
C SER A 101 40.55 -9.57 2.34
N ASP A 102 41.47 -9.16 3.22
CA ASP A 102 41.95 -10.03 4.31
C ASP A 102 40.81 -10.45 5.26
N GLU A 103 39.91 -9.50 5.54
CA GLU A 103 38.67 -9.70 6.27
C GLU A 103 37.50 -8.96 5.62
N ALA A 104 36.29 -9.43 5.88
CA ALA A 104 35.05 -8.75 5.50
C ALA A 104 34.01 -8.88 6.62
N THR A 105 33.32 -7.78 6.89
CA THR A 105 32.22 -7.70 7.85
C THR A 105 30.94 -7.37 7.11
N LEU A 106 29.93 -8.23 7.22
CA LEU A 106 28.67 -8.12 6.50
C LEU A 106 27.49 -8.06 7.48
N ILE A 107 26.41 -7.38 7.09
CA ILE A 107 25.11 -7.46 7.79
C ILE A 107 24.21 -8.35 6.96
N ARG A 108 23.77 -9.47 7.53
CA ARG A 108 22.82 -10.40 6.93
C ARG A 108 21.40 -9.91 7.16
N LEU A 109 20.59 -9.87 6.10
CA LEU A 109 19.19 -9.46 6.14
C LEU A 109 18.31 -10.50 5.46
N ASN A 110 17.29 -10.98 6.15
CA ASN A 110 16.18 -11.75 5.58
C ASN A 110 14.99 -10.83 5.23
N LYS A 111 13.93 -11.40 4.65
CA LYS A 111 12.76 -10.62 4.23
C LYS A 111 12.06 -9.97 5.42
N ASP A 112 11.97 -10.66 6.55
CA ASP A 112 11.34 -10.14 7.77
C ASP A 112 12.11 -8.90 8.26
N ASP A 113 13.45 -8.92 8.21
CA ASP A 113 14.30 -7.77 8.56
C ASP A 113 14.00 -6.56 7.67
N LEU A 114 13.81 -6.77 6.35
CA LEU A 114 13.44 -5.72 5.41
C LEU A 114 12.06 -5.16 5.73
N PHE A 115 11.09 -6.03 6.06
CA PHE A 115 9.74 -5.61 6.43
C PHE A 115 9.74 -4.83 7.74
N GLU A 116 10.53 -5.23 8.74
CA GLU A 116 10.68 -4.48 9.98
C GLU A 116 11.28 -3.09 9.75
N ILE A 117 12.27 -2.97 8.85
CA ILE A 117 12.87 -1.67 8.52
C ILE A 117 11.82 -0.69 8.00
N VAL A 118 10.92 -1.15 7.12
CA VAL A 118 9.93 -0.31 6.42
C VAL A 118 8.64 -0.11 7.20
N ARG A 119 8.39 -0.90 8.24
CA ARG A 119 7.17 -0.85 9.06
C ARG A 119 7.02 0.54 9.72
N GLY A 120 5.88 1.19 9.47
CA GLY A 120 5.55 2.50 10.05
C GLY A 120 6.40 3.68 9.57
N LYS A 121 7.19 3.52 8.49
CA LYS A 121 8.07 4.57 7.95
C LYS A 121 7.70 4.94 6.50
N GLU A 122 6.53 5.52 6.32
CA GLU A 122 5.95 5.84 5.00
C GLU A 122 6.86 6.69 4.09
N GLY A 123 7.67 7.59 4.66
CA GLY A 123 8.57 8.46 3.89
C GLY A 123 9.77 7.77 3.22
N ILE A 124 10.22 6.61 3.75
CA ILE A 124 11.43 5.92 3.23
C ILE A 124 11.13 4.51 2.68
N LYS A 125 10.00 3.92 3.04
CA LYS A 125 9.53 2.59 2.59
C LYS A 125 9.63 2.42 1.08
N ASP A 126 9.01 3.31 0.31
CA ASP A 126 8.98 3.23 -1.15
C ASP A 126 10.40 3.34 -1.73
N THR A 127 11.22 4.22 -1.16
CA THR A 127 12.62 4.43 -1.57
C THR A 127 13.45 3.17 -1.38
N ILE A 128 13.32 2.49 -0.23
CA ILE A 128 14.04 1.24 0.04
C ILE A 128 13.60 0.15 -0.94
N LEU A 129 12.30 -0.07 -1.11
CA LEU A 129 11.78 -1.12 -2.00
C LEU A 129 12.18 -0.86 -3.47
N LEU A 130 12.05 0.38 -3.94
CA LEU A 130 12.47 0.78 -5.29
C LEU A 130 13.97 0.62 -5.50
N TYR A 131 14.79 0.91 -4.48
CA TYR A 131 16.23 0.72 -4.55
C TYR A 131 16.60 -0.75 -4.75
N PHE A 132 16.06 -1.63 -3.90
CA PHE A 132 16.27 -3.08 -4.01
C PHE A 132 15.84 -3.60 -5.39
N GLU A 133 14.67 -3.17 -5.89
CA GLU A 133 14.18 -3.57 -7.21
C GLU A 133 15.09 -3.09 -8.36
N GLN A 134 15.51 -1.83 -8.35
CA GLN A 134 16.39 -1.28 -9.39
C GLN A 134 17.77 -1.95 -9.39
N LEU A 135 18.31 -2.22 -8.20
CA LEU A 135 19.59 -2.88 -8.03
C LEU A 135 19.56 -4.30 -8.58
N ALA A 136 18.54 -5.09 -8.22
CA ALA A 136 18.37 -6.45 -8.70
C ALA A 136 18.15 -6.51 -10.22
N LYS A 137 17.36 -5.59 -10.79
CA LYS A 137 17.16 -5.47 -12.26
C LYS A 137 18.48 -5.22 -12.99
N LYS A 138 19.32 -4.30 -12.48
CA LYS A 138 20.64 -4.01 -13.04
C LYS A 138 21.54 -5.24 -13.00
N ARG A 139 21.60 -5.93 -11.86
CA ARG A 139 22.55 -7.04 -11.63
C ARG A 139 22.11 -8.35 -12.26
N ILE A 140 20.81 -8.59 -12.45
CA ILE A 140 20.33 -9.69 -13.29
C ILE A 140 20.97 -9.63 -14.68
N ILE A 141 21.13 -8.44 -15.27
CA ILE A 141 21.75 -8.26 -16.59
C ILE A 141 23.24 -8.61 -16.56
N GLU A 142 23.92 -8.31 -15.46
CA GLU A 142 25.33 -8.67 -15.25
C GLU A 142 25.49 -10.20 -15.13
N THR A 143 24.51 -10.88 -14.52
CA THR A 143 24.52 -12.34 -14.29
C THR A 143 23.73 -13.15 -15.36
N LYS A 144 23.28 -12.52 -16.45
CA LYS A 144 22.22 -13.01 -17.35
C LYS A 144 22.55 -14.24 -18.21
N GLN A 145 23.66 -14.95 -17.95
CA GLN A 145 24.01 -16.16 -18.69
C GLN A 145 23.03 -17.35 -18.51
N VAL A 146 21.87 -17.18 -17.85
CA VAL A 146 21.02 -18.31 -17.43
C VAL A 146 19.56 -18.29 -17.94
N THR A 147 19.00 -17.19 -18.42
CA THR A 147 17.65 -17.24 -19.01
C THR A 147 17.74 -17.34 -20.52
N THR A 148 17.49 -18.54 -21.06
CA THR A 148 17.22 -18.75 -22.49
C THR A 148 16.32 -17.60 -22.97
N GLY A 149 16.80 -16.73 -23.85
CA GLY A 149 16.21 -15.41 -24.15
C GLY A 149 14.80 -15.38 -24.76
N LYS A 150 14.01 -16.46 -24.61
CA LYS A 150 12.63 -16.61 -25.06
C LYS A 150 11.60 -16.02 -24.08
N VAL A 151 11.96 -15.80 -22.81
CA VAL A 151 11.06 -15.24 -21.79
C VAL A 151 11.76 -14.16 -20.98
N ASN A 152 11.16 -12.97 -20.95
CA ASN A 152 11.54 -11.90 -20.03
C ASN A 152 10.89 -12.16 -18.66
N ILE A 153 11.69 -12.18 -17.60
CA ILE A 153 11.23 -12.31 -16.23
C ILE A 153 11.52 -10.98 -15.56
N GLU A 154 10.46 -10.31 -15.14
CA GLU A 154 10.52 -9.14 -14.28
C GLU A 154 9.97 -9.56 -12.92
N SER A 155 10.48 -9.00 -11.84
CA SER A 155 9.78 -9.14 -10.57
C SER A 155 9.61 -7.78 -9.91
N LYS A 156 8.42 -7.62 -9.36
CA LYS A 156 7.88 -6.39 -8.79
C LYS A 156 7.29 -6.70 -7.43
N PHE A 157 7.33 -5.73 -6.53
CA PHE A 157 6.58 -5.76 -5.29
C PHE A 157 5.12 -5.45 -5.63
N LEU A 158 4.22 -6.41 -5.39
CA LEU A 158 2.82 -6.35 -5.82
C LEU A 158 1.91 -6.89 -4.74
N THR A 159 0.62 -6.57 -4.83
CA THR A 159 -0.42 -7.20 -4.01
C THR A 159 -1.35 -8.04 -4.89
N VAL A 160 -1.68 -9.23 -4.41
CA VAL A 160 -2.68 -10.11 -5.02
C VAL A 160 -3.82 -10.31 -4.03
N LEU A 161 -5.04 -10.20 -4.53
CA LEU A 161 -6.27 -10.59 -3.86
C LEU A 161 -6.79 -11.84 -4.57
N VAL A 162 -7.08 -12.89 -3.82
CA VAL A 162 -7.76 -14.09 -4.32
C VAL A 162 -9.00 -14.31 -3.49
N SER A 163 -10.14 -14.56 -4.15
CA SER A 163 -11.40 -14.86 -3.47
C SER A 163 -12.03 -16.14 -4.00
N ASP A 164 -12.76 -16.82 -3.14
CA ASP A 164 -13.42 -18.12 -3.41
C ASP A 164 -14.79 -18.13 -2.72
N ILE A 165 -15.85 -18.50 -3.44
CA ILE A 165 -17.20 -18.61 -2.87
C ILE A 165 -17.28 -19.91 -2.06
N HIS A 166 -17.45 -19.79 -0.75
CA HIS A 166 -17.57 -20.95 0.13
C HIS A 166 -18.88 -21.69 -0.12
N ASN A 167 -18.79 -23.02 -0.11
CA ASN A 167 -19.93 -23.93 -0.36
C ASN A 167 -20.58 -23.78 -1.74
N PHE A 168 -19.90 -23.14 -2.71
CA PHE A 168 -20.43 -23.00 -4.06
C PHE A 168 -20.74 -24.34 -4.71
N SER A 169 -19.88 -25.36 -4.57
CA SER A 169 -20.14 -26.70 -5.12
C SER A 169 -21.38 -27.39 -4.50
N ILE A 170 -21.75 -27.03 -3.26
CA ILE A 170 -22.98 -27.54 -2.64
C ILE A 170 -24.17 -26.82 -3.25
N LEU A 171 -24.11 -25.48 -3.35
CA LEU A 171 -25.12 -24.66 -3.99
C LEU A 171 -25.39 -25.14 -5.44
N SER A 172 -24.33 -25.41 -6.20
CA SER A 172 -24.44 -25.81 -7.61
C SER A 172 -25.13 -27.16 -7.82
N ASN A 173 -25.13 -28.04 -6.83
CA ASN A 173 -25.81 -29.34 -6.89
C ASN A 173 -27.31 -29.25 -6.57
N HIS A 174 -27.76 -28.15 -5.97
CA HIS A 174 -29.13 -27.98 -5.48
C HIS A 174 -29.96 -26.96 -6.29
N LEU A 175 -29.33 -26.22 -7.19
CA LEU A 175 -29.97 -25.18 -7.99
C LEU A 175 -29.95 -25.50 -9.49
N TRP A 176 -30.87 -24.88 -10.22
CA TRP A 176 -30.93 -24.95 -11.67
C TRP A 176 -29.82 -24.07 -12.25
N GLU A 177 -29.22 -24.50 -13.39
CA GLU A 177 -28.06 -23.83 -13.99
C GLU A 177 -28.29 -22.33 -14.22
N GLU A 178 -29.51 -21.91 -14.59
CA GLU A 178 -29.84 -20.49 -14.82
C GLU A 178 -29.69 -19.62 -13.56
N GLN A 179 -30.13 -20.09 -12.39
CA GLN A 179 -30.00 -19.31 -11.14
C GLN A 179 -28.54 -19.19 -10.70
N ILE A 180 -27.77 -20.28 -10.82
CA ILE A 180 -26.33 -20.30 -10.48
C ILE A 180 -25.57 -19.37 -11.41
N ASN A 181 -25.83 -19.48 -12.72
CA ASN A 181 -25.15 -18.70 -13.73
C ASN A 181 -25.50 -17.22 -13.62
N SER A 182 -26.75 -16.87 -13.34
CA SER A 182 -27.15 -15.47 -13.14
C SER A 182 -26.45 -14.86 -11.93
N PHE A 183 -26.52 -15.53 -10.76
CA PHE A 183 -25.84 -15.07 -9.56
C PHE A 183 -24.33 -14.90 -9.79
N LEU A 184 -23.68 -15.91 -10.38
CA LEU A 184 -22.25 -15.88 -10.61
C LEU A 184 -21.87 -14.80 -11.63
N PHE A 185 -22.64 -14.63 -12.70
CA PHE A 185 -22.43 -13.61 -13.71
C PHE A 185 -22.54 -12.19 -13.10
N ASP A 186 -23.64 -11.90 -12.43
CA ASP A 186 -23.88 -10.59 -11.79
C ASP A 186 -22.79 -10.27 -10.75
N PHE A 187 -22.39 -11.28 -9.98
CA PHE A 187 -21.35 -11.14 -8.98
C PHE A 187 -19.98 -10.85 -9.61
N LEU A 188 -19.56 -11.61 -10.63
CA LEU A 188 -18.25 -11.46 -11.26
C LEU A 188 -18.16 -10.15 -12.07
N GLU A 189 -19.21 -9.76 -12.80
CA GLU A 189 -19.22 -8.52 -13.60
C GLU A 189 -19.07 -7.28 -12.71
N HIS A 190 -19.84 -7.18 -11.63
CA HIS A 190 -19.71 -6.06 -10.68
C HIS A 190 -18.38 -6.12 -9.92
N THR A 191 -17.84 -7.30 -9.65
CA THR A 191 -16.51 -7.45 -9.03
C THR A 191 -15.41 -6.93 -9.96
N GLU A 192 -15.51 -7.19 -11.27
CA GLU A 192 -14.59 -6.62 -12.27
C GLU A 192 -14.67 -5.09 -12.28
N GLU A 193 -15.87 -4.51 -12.24
CA GLU A 193 -16.04 -3.05 -12.13
C GLU A 193 -15.46 -2.45 -10.85
N ILE A 194 -15.66 -3.11 -9.70
CA ILE A 194 -15.05 -2.69 -8.43
C ILE A 194 -13.53 -2.78 -8.52
N SER A 195 -12.99 -3.83 -9.14
CA SER A 195 -11.56 -4.00 -9.36
C SER A 195 -10.99 -2.84 -10.18
N ASP A 196 -11.64 -2.47 -11.27
CA ASP A 196 -11.22 -1.36 -12.14
C ASP A 196 -11.22 -0.02 -11.41
N LYS A 197 -12.23 0.26 -10.55
CA LYS A 197 -12.28 1.48 -9.71
C LYS A 197 -11.09 1.59 -8.77
N HIS A 198 -10.50 0.46 -8.39
CA HIS A 198 -9.34 0.36 -7.51
C HIS A 198 -8.04 0.04 -8.26
N ASP A 199 -7.95 0.30 -9.57
CA ASP A 199 -6.78 0.00 -10.41
C ASP A 199 -6.29 -1.47 -10.35
N GLY A 200 -7.22 -2.40 -10.11
CA GLY A 200 -7.00 -3.83 -10.05
C GLY A 200 -7.11 -4.49 -11.43
N ILE A 201 -6.25 -5.46 -11.71
CA ILE A 201 -6.36 -6.30 -12.91
C ILE A 201 -7.10 -7.58 -12.53
N PHE A 202 -8.36 -7.69 -12.96
CA PHE A 202 -9.23 -8.83 -12.69
C PHE A 202 -8.90 -10.05 -13.57
N GLU A 203 -8.90 -11.24 -12.98
CA GLU A 203 -8.78 -12.53 -13.66
C GLU A 203 -9.77 -13.54 -13.06
N ASP A 204 -10.76 -13.95 -13.86
CA ASP A 204 -11.72 -15.00 -13.53
C ASP A 204 -11.04 -16.37 -13.31
N GLN A 205 -11.51 -17.13 -12.31
CA GLN A 205 -11.05 -18.48 -11.94
C GLN A 205 -12.20 -19.50 -11.79
N GLY A 206 -13.42 -19.21 -12.27
CA GLY A 206 -14.59 -20.10 -12.16
C GLY A 206 -15.51 -19.69 -11.01
N ASP A 207 -15.43 -20.38 -9.87
CA ASP A 207 -16.20 -20.09 -8.64
C ASP A 207 -15.53 -19.05 -7.72
N GLY A 208 -14.52 -18.38 -8.24
CA GLY A 208 -13.72 -17.37 -7.56
C GLY A 208 -12.94 -16.56 -8.58
N PHE A 209 -12.13 -15.65 -8.08
CA PHE A 209 -11.39 -14.70 -8.91
C PHE A 209 -10.07 -14.30 -8.26
N LYS A 210 -9.21 -13.70 -9.07
CA LYS A 210 -7.95 -13.13 -8.64
C LYS A 210 -7.82 -11.72 -9.19
N ILE A 211 -7.39 -10.79 -8.34
CA ILE A 211 -7.12 -9.40 -8.72
C ILE A 211 -5.67 -9.06 -8.39
N ILE A 212 -4.98 -8.40 -9.33
CA ILE A 212 -3.58 -8.01 -9.19
C ILE A 212 -3.48 -6.49 -9.15
N PHE A 213 -2.78 -5.97 -8.14
CA PHE A 213 -2.54 -4.54 -7.95
C PHE A 213 -1.05 -4.25 -8.09
N GLN A 214 -0.70 -3.24 -8.90
CA GLN A 214 0.69 -2.90 -9.24
C GLN A 214 1.04 -1.40 -9.23
N ASN A 215 0.07 -0.53 -8.96
CA ASN A 215 0.30 0.90 -8.89
C ASN A 215 1.05 1.26 -7.58
N LYS A 216 1.29 2.55 -7.34
CA LYS A 216 1.98 2.99 -6.11
C LYS A 216 1.19 2.67 -4.83
N HIS A 217 -0.14 2.64 -4.91
CA HIS A 217 -1.06 2.42 -3.81
C HIS A 217 -1.62 0.99 -3.80
N HIS A 218 -0.84 0.03 -4.30
CA HIS A 218 -1.36 -1.30 -4.62
C HIS A 218 -1.85 -2.08 -3.38
N ILE A 219 -1.35 -1.74 -2.19
CA ILE A 219 -1.77 -2.36 -0.93
C ILE A 219 -3.11 -1.78 -0.51
N GLU A 220 -3.20 -0.45 -0.44
CA GLU A 220 -4.42 0.27 -0.05
C GLU A 220 -5.57 -0.07 -0.99
N ASN A 221 -5.33 -0.01 -2.30
CA ASN A 221 -6.31 -0.37 -3.31
C ASN A 221 -6.80 -1.82 -3.17
N ALA A 222 -5.92 -2.77 -2.83
CA ALA A 222 -6.34 -4.17 -2.62
C ALA A 222 -7.23 -4.33 -1.37
N LEU A 223 -6.91 -3.61 -0.29
CA LEU A 223 -7.67 -3.63 0.95
C LEU A 223 -9.05 -2.98 0.75
N ASP A 224 -9.11 -1.76 0.20
CA ASP A 224 -10.36 -1.05 -0.07
C ASP A 224 -11.23 -1.83 -1.08
N CYS A 225 -10.64 -2.35 -2.15
CA CYS A 225 -11.32 -3.23 -3.11
C CYS A 225 -11.92 -4.47 -2.42
N SER A 226 -11.18 -5.13 -1.52
CA SER A 226 -11.68 -6.31 -0.81
C SER A 226 -12.88 -6.01 0.10
N ILE A 227 -12.94 -4.81 0.68
CA ILE A 227 -14.05 -4.35 1.52
C ILE A 227 -15.28 -4.10 0.66
N ASP A 228 -15.11 -3.38 -0.46
CA ASP A 228 -16.20 -3.08 -1.39
C ASP A 228 -16.79 -4.36 -1.99
N ILE A 229 -15.94 -5.31 -2.39
CA ILE A 229 -16.38 -6.61 -2.90
C ILE A 229 -17.15 -7.39 -1.83
N ASN A 230 -16.65 -7.44 -0.59
CA ASN A 230 -17.35 -8.15 0.48
C ASN A 230 -18.68 -7.49 0.85
N LYS A 231 -18.76 -6.16 0.80
CA LYS A 231 -20.00 -5.43 0.99
C LYS A 231 -21.00 -5.79 -0.10
N PHE A 232 -20.59 -5.71 -1.37
CA PHE A 232 -21.42 -6.07 -2.50
C PHE A 232 -21.90 -7.53 -2.46
N PHE A 233 -21.00 -8.48 -2.12
CA PHE A 233 -21.37 -9.89 -1.97
C PHE A 233 -22.47 -10.10 -0.93
N ARG A 234 -22.43 -9.36 0.20
CA ARG A 234 -23.49 -9.42 1.22
C ARG A 234 -24.82 -8.86 0.71
N GLU A 235 -24.79 -7.81 -0.10
CA GLU A 235 -25.98 -7.19 -0.72
C GLU A 235 -26.62 -8.16 -1.72
N ILE A 236 -25.88 -8.62 -2.73
CA ILE A 236 -26.41 -9.56 -3.74
C ILE A 236 -26.86 -10.88 -3.09
N ARG A 237 -26.11 -11.42 -2.12
CA ARG A 237 -26.53 -12.64 -1.40
C ARG A 237 -27.87 -12.42 -0.69
N SER A 238 -28.11 -11.25 -0.12
CA SER A 238 -29.37 -10.95 0.58
C SER A 238 -30.56 -10.92 -0.39
N ASP A 239 -30.38 -10.36 -1.58
CA ASP A 239 -31.41 -10.36 -2.63
C ASP A 239 -31.74 -11.80 -3.08
N TRP A 240 -30.72 -12.60 -3.35
CA TRP A 240 -30.89 -13.99 -3.77
C TRP A 240 -31.45 -14.91 -2.67
N ILE A 241 -31.22 -14.62 -1.38
CA ILE A 241 -31.86 -15.34 -0.27
C ILE A 241 -33.38 -15.18 -0.31
N MET A 242 -33.89 -14.01 -0.74
CA MET A 242 -35.34 -13.79 -0.87
C MET A 242 -35.97 -14.69 -1.94
N GLU A 243 -35.21 -15.01 -2.99
CA GLU A 243 -35.66 -15.89 -4.07
C GLU A 243 -35.45 -17.38 -3.73
N ASN A 244 -34.32 -17.72 -3.11
CA ASN A 244 -33.97 -19.09 -2.77
C ASN A 244 -33.13 -19.17 -1.49
N SER A 245 -33.69 -19.81 -0.46
CA SER A 245 -33.03 -19.96 0.85
C SER A 245 -31.69 -20.71 0.81
N ASN A 246 -31.37 -21.45 -0.26
CA ASN A 246 -30.08 -22.14 -0.41
C ASN A 246 -28.88 -21.17 -0.42
N PHE A 247 -29.08 -19.90 -0.81
CA PHE A 247 -28.05 -18.86 -0.76
C PHE A 247 -27.68 -18.42 0.68
N THR A 248 -28.41 -18.87 1.71
CA THR A 248 -28.10 -18.55 3.12
C THR A 248 -26.75 -19.13 3.56
N ASN A 249 -26.35 -20.28 3.00
CA ASN A 249 -25.19 -21.04 3.46
C ASN A 249 -23.94 -20.87 2.59
N ILE A 250 -23.90 -19.83 1.74
CA ILE A 250 -22.70 -19.46 0.98
C ILE A 250 -21.99 -18.27 1.60
N GLY A 251 -20.66 -18.33 1.60
CA GLY A 251 -19.77 -17.28 2.10
C GLY A 251 -18.81 -16.83 1.01
N LEU A 252 -17.98 -15.83 1.32
CA LEU A 252 -16.91 -15.37 0.45
C LEU A 252 -15.63 -15.25 1.26
N GLY A 253 -14.67 -16.14 1.02
CA GLY A 253 -13.36 -16.00 1.63
C GLY A 253 -12.45 -15.19 0.73
N THR A 254 -11.73 -14.23 1.30
CA THR A 254 -10.76 -13.40 0.58
C THR A 254 -9.39 -13.50 1.23
N GLY A 255 -8.38 -13.87 0.45
CA GLY A 255 -6.98 -13.88 0.85
C GLY A 255 -6.19 -12.81 0.12
N ILE A 256 -5.52 -11.93 0.86
CA ILE A 256 -4.68 -10.87 0.32
C ILE A 256 -3.24 -11.11 0.75
N CYS A 257 -2.32 -11.04 -0.21
CA CYS A 257 -0.90 -11.16 0.06
C CYS A 257 -0.10 -10.15 -0.76
N THR A 258 0.92 -9.58 -0.12
CA THR A 258 1.87 -8.65 -0.72
C THR A 258 3.26 -9.29 -0.67
N ASP A 259 3.94 -9.42 -1.82
CA ASP A 259 5.31 -9.92 -1.88
C ASP A 259 5.95 -9.47 -3.20
N PHE A 260 7.25 -9.71 -3.35
CA PHE A 260 7.91 -9.66 -4.65
C PHE A 260 7.46 -10.85 -5.49
N MET A 261 6.74 -10.58 -6.58
CA MET A 261 6.18 -11.59 -7.48
C MET A 261 6.87 -11.55 -8.84
N SER A 262 7.00 -12.72 -9.49
CA SER A 262 7.61 -12.83 -10.82
C SER A 262 6.56 -12.71 -11.93
N ILE A 263 6.69 -11.68 -12.75
CA ILE A 263 5.95 -11.44 -13.98
C ILE A 263 6.75 -12.01 -15.16
N ARG A 264 6.17 -12.96 -15.90
CA ARG A 264 6.82 -13.60 -17.05
C ARG A 264 6.15 -13.18 -18.35
N LYS A 265 6.92 -12.55 -19.24
CA LYS A 265 6.48 -12.15 -20.58
C LYS A 265 7.31 -12.86 -21.64
N ARG A 266 6.69 -13.68 -22.47
CA ARG A 266 7.38 -14.32 -23.60
C ARG A 266 7.84 -13.23 -24.60
N VAL A 267 8.97 -13.39 -25.25
CA VAL A 267 9.41 -12.42 -26.27
C VAL A 267 8.53 -12.57 -27.51
N GLY A 268 8.02 -11.47 -28.05
CA GLY A 268 7.15 -11.45 -29.25
C GLY A 268 5.65 -11.67 -29.01
N THR A 269 5.17 -11.77 -27.77
CA THR A 269 3.72 -11.82 -27.49
C THR A 269 3.08 -10.43 -27.52
N LYS A 270 1.87 -10.35 -28.08
CA LYS A 270 1.01 -9.16 -28.09
C LYS A 270 0.32 -8.85 -26.74
N ARG A 271 0.37 -9.76 -25.76
CA ARG A 271 -0.22 -9.49 -24.43
C ARG A 271 0.40 -8.24 -23.81
N SER A 272 -0.45 -7.32 -23.39
CA SER A 272 -0.08 -6.12 -22.63
C SER A 272 0.63 -6.53 -21.34
N PHE A 273 0.03 -7.45 -20.59
CA PHE A 273 0.51 -7.93 -19.30
C PHE A 273 1.18 -9.32 -19.37
N GLY A 274 2.22 -9.52 -18.55
CA GLY A 274 2.89 -10.82 -18.39
C GLY A 274 2.14 -11.71 -17.39
N ARG A 275 2.37 -13.03 -17.42
CA ARG A 275 1.74 -13.93 -16.44
C ARG A 275 2.48 -13.87 -15.12
N ILE A 276 1.78 -13.63 -14.02
CA ILE A 276 2.36 -13.72 -12.68
C ILE A 276 2.47 -15.18 -12.26
N LEU A 277 3.65 -15.59 -11.82
CA LEU A 277 3.91 -16.88 -11.18
C LEU A 277 4.60 -16.62 -9.85
N SER A 278 3.89 -16.81 -8.74
CA SER A 278 4.43 -16.67 -7.39
C SER A 278 3.80 -17.67 -6.43
N PRO A 279 4.56 -18.31 -5.53
CA PRO A 279 4.00 -19.07 -4.41
C PRO A 279 3.01 -18.26 -3.57
N THR A 280 3.16 -16.93 -3.56
CA THR A 280 2.26 -16.00 -2.86
C THR A 280 0.81 -16.10 -3.34
N ILE A 281 0.59 -16.41 -4.63
CA ILE A 281 -0.77 -16.63 -5.16
C ILE A 281 -1.39 -17.89 -4.55
N ASN A 282 -0.60 -18.95 -4.36
CA ASN A 282 -1.09 -20.18 -3.74
C ASN A 282 -1.40 -19.99 -2.25
N ILE A 283 -0.66 -19.11 -1.57
CA ILE A 283 -0.92 -18.72 -0.18
C ILE A 283 -2.24 -17.95 -0.10
N ALA A 284 -2.41 -16.92 -0.94
CA ALA A 284 -3.66 -16.16 -1.02
C ALA A 284 -4.87 -17.06 -1.33
N ALA A 285 -4.73 -17.99 -2.28
CA ALA A 285 -5.77 -18.96 -2.63
C ALA A 285 -6.05 -20.01 -1.53
N ALA A 286 -5.07 -20.32 -0.68
CA ALA A 286 -5.27 -21.17 0.48
C ALA A 286 -5.95 -20.41 1.62
N MET A 287 -5.61 -19.14 1.81
CA MET A 287 -6.28 -18.24 2.76
C MET A 287 -7.73 -18.00 2.38
N SER A 288 -8.04 -17.79 1.09
CA SER A 288 -9.42 -17.59 0.63
C SER A 288 -10.33 -18.80 0.88
N LYS A 289 -9.76 -20.00 1.06
CA LYS A 289 -10.50 -21.23 1.37
C LYS A 289 -10.66 -21.47 2.88
N TYR A 290 -9.93 -20.73 3.71
CA TYR A 290 -10.07 -20.81 5.15
C TYR A 290 -11.41 -20.22 5.58
N LYS A 291 -12.15 -20.93 6.43
CA LYS A 291 -13.44 -20.50 6.96
C LYS A 291 -13.69 -21.07 8.35
N ASN A 292 -14.28 -20.29 9.24
CA ASN A 292 -14.72 -20.77 10.55
C ASN A 292 -16.19 -21.21 10.50
N LYS A 293 -17.02 -20.48 9.75
CA LYS A 293 -18.43 -20.78 9.46
C LYS A 293 -18.67 -20.86 7.96
N SER A 294 -19.81 -21.43 7.57
CA SER A 294 -20.20 -21.64 6.18
C SER A 294 -20.50 -20.35 5.41
N ASP A 295 -20.97 -19.31 6.11
CA ASP A 295 -21.48 -18.05 5.57
C ASP A 295 -20.54 -16.86 5.81
N ASP A 296 -19.32 -17.12 6.27
CA ASP A 296 -18.30 -16.12 6.56
C ASP A 296 -17.95 -15.31 5.31
N THR A 297 -17.65 -14.02 5.53
CA THR A 297 -17.20 -13.07 4.49
C THR A 297 -15.87 -12.46 4.91
N ASP A 298 -14.94 -13.35 5.29
CA ASP A 298 -13.71 -12.99 5.98
C ASP A 298 -12.64 -12.55 4.99
N ILE A 299 -12.01 -11.41 5.30
CA ILE A 299 -10.82 -10.91 4.60
C ILE A 299 -9.61 -11.26 5.45
N LEU A 300 -8.72 -12.09 4.92
CA LEU A 300 -7.48 -12.48 5.57
C LEU A 300 -6.29 -11.86 4.86
N VAL A 301 -5.36 -11.31 5.63
CA VAL A 301 -4.08 -10.78 5.14
C VAL A 301 -2.93 -11.56 5.75
N ASP A 302 -1.84 -11.73 4.99
CA ASP A 302 -0.61 -12.33 5.51
C ASP A 302 0.19 -11.33 6.37
N SER A 303 1.22 -11.83 7.06
CA SER A 303 2.08 -10.97 7.90
C SER A 303 2.78 -9.86 7.11
N THR A 304 3.10 -10.13 5.84
CA THR A 304 3.71 -9.13 4.96
C THR A 304 2.73 -8.00 4.69
N THR A 305 1.54 -8.29 4.18
CA THR A 305 0.51 -7.28 3.93
C THR A 305 0.17 -6.52 5.22
N PHE A 306 -0.01 -7.22 6.35
CA PHE A 306 -0.28 -6.62 7.65
C PHE A 306 0.75 -5.54 8.07
N SER A 307 2.03 -5.77 7.80
CA SER A 307 3.10 -4.81 8.14
C SER A 307 2.96 -3.44 7.45
N PHE A 308 2.15 -3.38 6.40
CA PHE A 308 1.91 -2.18 5.60
C PHE A 308 0.52 -1.57 5.81
N ILE A 309 -0.34 -2.15 6.64
CA ILE A 309 -1.70 -1.65 6.84
C ILE A 309 -1.68 -0.46 7.79
N ASP A 310 -2.37 0.60 7.40
CA ASP A 310 -2.64 1.73 8.28
C ASP A 310 -3.78 1.42 9.25
N GLY A 311 -3.45 1.14 10.52
CA GLY A 311 -4.43 0.91 11.59
C GLY A 311 -5.38 2.09 11.87
N ARG A 312 -5.15 3.26 11.27
CA ARG A 312 -6.11 4.38 11.30
C ARG A 312 -7.34 4.08 10.44
N LYS A 313 -7.20 3.35 9.34
CA LYS A 313 -8.26 3.09 8.35
C LYS A 313 -8.99 1.75 8.53
N TYR A 314 -8.32 0.75 9.09
CA TYR A 314 -8.84 -0.61 9.17
C TYR A 314 -8.84 -1.12 10.61
N ASP A 315 -9.84 -1.94 10.97
CA ASP A 315 -9.82 -2.74 12.19
C ASP A 315 -9.19 -4.09 11.87
N ILE A 316 -8.23 -4.54 12.70
CA ILE A 316 -7.48 -5.77 12.45
C ILE A 316 -7.54 -6.65 13.69
N SER A 317 -7.86 -7.93 13.50
CA SER A 317 -7.87 -8.91 14.58
C SER A 317 -6.46 -9.13 15.17
N PRO A 318 -6.36 -9.64 16.40
CA PRO A 318 -5.13 -10.26 16.88
C PRO A 318 -4.63 -11.36 15.90
N PRO A 319 -3.32 -11.67 15.91
CA PRO A 319 -2.74 -12.66 15.00
C PRO A 319 -3.37 -14.05 15.19
N LEU A 320 -3.75 -14.67 14.08
CA LEU A 320 -4.31 -16.02 14.00
C LEU A 320 -3.24 -16.98 13.49
N GLN A 321 -2.98 -18.06 14.24
CA GLN A 321 -2.10 -19.14 13.78
C GLN A 321 -2.95 -20.19 13.04
N VAL A 322 -2.82 -20.23 11.72
CA VAL A 322 -3.65 -21.07 10.85
C VAL A 322 -2.79 -22.08 10.12
N VAL A 323 -3.20 -23.36 10.18
CA VAL A 323 -2.64 -24.41 9.31
C VAL A 323 -3.35 -24.32 7.96
N LEU A 324 -2.63 -23.89 6.92
CA LEU A 324 -3.13 -23.95 5.56
C LEU A 324 -2.87 -25.36 5.01
N GLU A 325 -3.87 -26.23 5.08
CA GLU A 325 -3.76 -27.68 4.84
C GLU A 325 -3.04 -28.04 3.53
N LYS A 326 -3.40 -27.40 2.42
CA LYS A 326 -2.78 -27.62 1.10
C LYS A 326 -1.28 -27.29 1.07
N LEU A 327 -0.81 -26.45 1.99
CA LEU A 327 0.58 -26.03 2.09
C LEU A 327 1.34 -26.73 3.23
N ALA A 328 0.64 -27.51 4.06
CA ALA A 328 1.19 -28.24 5.21
C ALA A 328 2.09 -27.37 6.12
N LYS A 329 1.72 -26.10 6.31
CA LYS A 329 2.49 -25.12 7.06
C LYS A 329 1.58 -24.20 7.88
N ILE A 330 2.06 -23.77 9.05
CA ILE A 330 1.43 -22.76 9.89
C ILE A 330 1.78 -21.37 9.36
N TYR A 331 0.75 -20.54 9.20
CA TYR A 331 0.87 -19.14 8.83
C TYR A 331 0.25 -18.26 9.91
N THR A 332 0.88 -17.12 10.16
CA THR A 332 0.30 -16.04 10.96
C THR A 332 -0.51 -15.13 10.04
N LEU A 333 -1.83 -15.15 10.22
CA LEU A 333 -2.80 -14.41 9.44
C LEU A 333 -3.50 -13.37 10.31
N TYR A 334 -4.06 -12.36 9.67
CA TYR A 334 -4.85 -11.32 10.35
C TYR A 334 -6.17 -11.16 9.62
N LYS A 335 -7.26 -11.04 10.37
CA LYS A 335 -8.57 -10.73 9.82
C LYS A 335 -8.72 -9.21 9.73
N LEU A 336 -9.07 -8.75 8.54
CA LEU A 336 -9.37 -7.35 8.26
C LEU A 336 -10.87 -7.13 8.36
N GLU A 337 -11.27 -6.09 9.09
CA GLU A 337 -12.63 -5.58 9.08
C GLU A 337 -12.63 -4.10 8.70
N PRO A 338 -13.66 -3.64 7.98
CA PRO A 338 -13.83 -2.21 7.77
C PRO A 338 -13.96 -1.55 9.13
N LYS A 339 -13.19 -0.48 9.35
CA LYS A 339 -13.22 0.21 10.63
C LYS A 339 -14.63 0.69 10.92
N LYS A 340 -15.15 0.37 12.10
CA LYS A 340 -16.45 0.92 12.54
C LYS A 340 -16.25 2.40 12.84
N ILE A 341 -16.48 3.22 11.83
CA ILE A 341 -16.47 4.67 11.96
C ILE A 341 -17.71 5.05 12.77
N GLU A 342 -17.56 5.28 14.08
CA GLU A 342 -18.57 6.01 14.84
C GLU A 342 -18.72 7.39 14.20
N LYS A 343 -19.83 7.62 13.49
CA LYS A 343 -20.13 8.92 12.91
C LYS A 343 -20.27 9.92 14.05
N SER A 344 -19.27 10.77 14.18
CA SER A 344 -19.35 11.95 15.03
C SER A 344 -20.29 12.97 14.38
N ASN A 345 -21.07 13.67 15.20
CA ASN A 345 -21.90 14.78 14.73
C ASN A 345 -21.08 16.08 14.54
N ILE A 346 -19.75 15.98 14.48
CA ILE A 346 -18.85 17.11 14.32
C ILE A 346 -18.90 17.54 12.86
N LYS A 347 -19.48 18.73 12.64
CA LYS A 347 -19.65 19.31 11.31
C LYS A 347 -18.44 20.18 10.99
N ILE A 348 -17.78 19.93 9.86
CA ILE A 348 -16.57 20.68 9.46
C ILE A 348 -16.86 21.40 8.15
N PHE A 349 -16.91 22.72 8.17
CA PHE A 349 -17.02 23.50 6.94
C PHE A 349 -15.65 23.65 6.28
N ILE A 350 -15.51 23.27 5.01
CA ILE A 350 -14.26 23.39 4.25
C ILE A 350 -14.37 24.58 3.30
N SER A 351 -13.60 25.63 3.57
CA SER A 351 -13.48 26.80 2.70
C SER A 351 -12.24 26.66 1.82
N TYR A 352 -12.39 26.84 0.51
CA TYR A 352 -11.34 26.60 -0.47
C TYR A 352 -11.50 27.47 -1.72
N ALA A 353 -10.42 27.68 -2.48
CA ALA A 353 -10.51 28.29 -3.80
C ALA A 353 -10.90 27.25 -4.85
N ASN A 354 -11.73 27.60 -5.83
CA ASN A 354 -12.23 26.64 -6.82
C ASN A 354 -11.10 25.93 -7.62
N GLU A 355 -9.95 26.58 -7.77
CA GLU A 355 -8.73 26.00 -8.36
C GLU A 355 -8.17 24.81 -7.56
N ASP A 356 -8.40 24.77 -6.24
CA ASP A 356 -7.87 23.76 -5.32
C ASP A 356 -8.88 22.62 -5.06
N ARG A 357 -9.87 22.46 -5.94
CA ARG A 357 -11.00 21.52 -5.77
C ARG A 357 -10.55 20.07 -5.58
N SER A 358 -9.57 19.61 -6.37
CA SER A 358 -9.07 18.23 -6.28
C SER A 358 -8.46 17.93 -4.91
N PHE A 359 -7.66 18.87 -4.38
CA PHE A 359 -7.05 18.76 -3.06
C PHE A 359 -8.09 18.86 -1.94
N SER A 360 -9.07 19.75 -2.09
CA SER A 360 -10.15 19.94 -1.12
C SER A 360 -11.05 18.72 -1.03
N LYS A 361 -11.30 18.04 -2.17
CA LYS A 361 -12.03 16.78 -2.23
C LYS A 361 -11.30 15.66 -1.49
N ARG A 362 -9.98 15.55 -1.66
CA ARG A 362 -9.16 14.61 -0.87
C ARG A 362 -9.32 14.81 0.64
N ILE A 363 -9.21 16.05 1.11
CA ILE A 363 -9.41 16.38 2.54
C ILE A 363 -10.82 16.03 3.00
N TYR A 364 -11.84 16.30 2.18
CA TYR A 364 -13.22 15.94 2.46
C TYR A 364 -13.39 14.41 2.62
N ASP A 365 -12.82 13.61 1.72
CA ASP A 365 -12.91 12.15 1.76
C ASP A 365 -12.13 11.59 2.96
N ASP A 366 -10.95 12.13 3.25
CA ASP A 366 -10.16 11.74 4.41
C ASP A 366 -10.89 12.08 5.72
N LEU A 367 -11.41 13.31 5.89
CA LEU A 367 -12.20 13.68 7.08
C LEU A 367 -13.44 12.80 7.26
N SER A 368 -14.10 12.43 6.15
CA SER A 368 -15.24 11.50 6.17
C SER A 368 -14.83 10.11 6.66
N THR A 369 -13.64 9.64 6.26
CA THR A 369 -13.05 8.36 6.70
C THR A 369 -12.76 8.36 8.20
N PHE A 370 -12.49 9.52 8.80
CA PHE A 370 -12.33 9.66 10.26
C PHE A 370 -13.67 9.81 11.03
N GLY A 371 -14.81 9.74 10.33
CA GLY A 371 -16.15 9.81 10.95
C GLY A 371 -16.65 11.20 11.25
N PHE A 372 -16.02 12.23 10.69
CA PHE A 372 -16.54 13.58 10.75
C PHE A 372 -17.62 13.79 9.69
N SER A 373 -18.37 14.90 9.82
CA SER A 373 -19.36 15.33 8.84
C SER A 373 -18.82 16.56 8.07
N PRO A 374 -17.86 16.40 7.15
CA PRO A 374 -17.36 17.52 6.38
C PRO A 374 -18.43 18.06 5.43
N TRP A 375 -18.35 19.35 5.17
CA TRP A 375 -19.22 20.09 4.28
C TRP A 375 -18.37 20.78 3.23
N LEU A 376 -18.60 20.43 1.97
CA LEU A 376 -17.95 21.00 0.78
C LEU A 376 -19.06 21.38 -0.20
N ASP A 377 -19.00 22.58 -0.78
CA ASP A 377 -20.08 23.15 -1.57
C ASP A 377 -20.47 22.29 -2.79
N CYS A 378 -19.48 21.76 -3.51
CA CYS A 378 -19.67 20.92 -4.68
C CYS A 378 -20.27 19.54 -4.37
N GLU A 379 -20.23 19.12 -3.11
CA GLU A 379 -20.78 17.84 -2.65
C GLU A 379 -22.17 18.00 -2.01
N LYS A 380 -22.46 19.16 -1.41
CA LYS A 380 -23.62 19.37 -0.52
C LYS A 380 -24.68 20.32 -1.04
N ILE A 381 -24.38 21.19 -2.00
CA ILE A 381 -25.37 22.09 -2.61
C ILE A 381 -26.13 21.34 -3.70
N LEU A 382 -27.45 21.25 -3.57
CA LEU A 382 -28.32 20.62 -4.57
C LEU A 382 -28.73 21.62 -5.68
N PRO A 383 -28.98 21.15 -6.91
CA PRO A 383 -29.53 21.98 -7.97
C PRO A 383 -30.82 22.69 -7.52
N GLY A 384 -30.91 24.00 -7.77
CA GLY A 384 -32.05 24.84 -7.38
C GLY A 384 -31.97 25.45 -5.98
N GLN A 385 -30.97 25.12 -5.15
CA GLN A 385 -30.76 25.78 -3.87
C GLN A 385 -30.10 27.16 -4.03
N ASP A 386 -30.51 28.12 -3.18
CA ASP A 386 -29.82 29.41 -3.05
C ASP A 386 -28.48 29.20 -2.34
N TRP A 387 -27.43 29.03 -3.13
CA TRP A 387 -26.07 28.75 -2.70
C TRP A 387 -25.57 29.71 -1.59
N LYS A 388 -25.91 31.00 -1.66
CA LYS A 388 -25.47 31.99 -0.66
C LYS A 388 -26.10 31.72 0.70
N LYS A 389 -27.39 31.39 0.73
CA LYS A 389 -28.09 31.06 1.99
C LYS A 389 -27.63 29.73 2.55
N THR A 390 -27.45 28.73 1.70
CA THR A 390 -26.99 27.39 2.09
C THR A 390 -25.60 27.44 2.72
N ILE A 391 -24.66 28.15 2.09
CA ILE A 391 -23.29 28.32 2.61
C ILE A 391 -23.30 29.03 3.96
N LYS A 392 -24.00 30.17 4.08
CA LYS A 392 -24.11 30.89 5.36
C LYS A 392 -24.69 30.02 6.47
N LYS A 393 -25.69 29.19 6.16
CA LYS A 393 -26.29 28.24 7.11
C LYS A 393 -25.27 27.17 7.50
N ALA A 394 -24.56 26.59 6.54
CA ALA A 394 -23.56 25.55 6.79
C ALA A 394 -22.41 26.04 7.68
N ILE A 395 -21.90 27.25 7.45
CA ILE A 395 -20.87 27.88 8.29
C ILE A 395 -21.38 28.01 9.74
N LYS A 396 -22.59 28.54 9.93
CA LYS A 396 -23.18 28.73 11.27
C LYS A 396 -23.46 27.42 12.02
N GLU A 397 -23.77 26.35 11.31
CA GLU A 397 -24.03 25.03 11.90
C GLU A 397 -22.75 24.19 12.09
N SER A 398 -21.61 24.63 11.56
CA SER A 398 -20.35 23.90 11.67
C SER A 398 -19.75 24.02 13.07
N THR A 399 -19.13 22.94 13.53
CA THR A 399 -18.31 22.90 14.75
C THR A 399 -16.93 23.48 14.50
N PHE A 400 -16.39 23.22 13.31
CA PHE A 400 -15.08 23.72 12.87
C PHE A 400 -15.19 24.32 11.47
N PHE A 401 -14.42 25.37 11.22
CA PHE A 401 -14.21 26.01 9.93
C PHE A 401 -12.76 25.77 9.50
N LEU A 402 -12.56 24.87 8.53
CA LEU A 402 -11.27 24.57 7.93
C LEU A 402 -11.03 25.52 6.75
N ALA A 403 -10.10 26.45 6.92
CA ALA A 403 -9.71 27.43 5.91
C ALA A 403 -8.51 26.91 5.11
N LEU A 404 -8.74 26.46 3.87
CA LEU A 404 -7.66 26.04 2.98
C LEU A 404 -7.05 27.26 2.28
N LEU A 405 -5.78 27.53 2.59
CA LEU A 405 -5.04 28.70 2.16
C LEU A 405 -4.00 28.33 1.10
N SER A 406 -4.18 28.80 -0.12
CA SER A 406 -3.22 28.73 -1.21
C SER A 406 -2.90 30.12 -1.78
N SER A 407 -1.87 30.21 -2.61
CA SER A 407 -1.58 31.39 -3.43
C SER A 407 -2.81 31.81 -4.26
N ASN A 408 -3.64 30.85 -4.68
CA ASN A 408 -4.89 31.11 -5.41
C ASN A 408 -5.97 31.73 -4.51
N SER A 409 -6.05 31.28 -3.25
CA SER A 409 -7.05 31.75 -2.29
C SER A 409 -6.72 33.12 -1.69
N VAL A 410 -5.44 33.41 -1.46
CA VAL A 410 -4.99 34.62 -0.74
C VAL A 410 -4.87 35.82 -1.69
N SER A 411 -4.50 35.59 -2.96
CA SER A 411 -4.32 36.66 -3.96
C SER A 411 -5.63 37.23 -4.52
N LYS A 412 -6.78 36.58 -4.29
CA LYS A 412 -8.07 37.00 -4.84
C LYS A 412 -8.91 37.77 -3.82
N ASN A 413 -9.35 38.97 -4.20
CA ASN A 413 -10.49 39.63 -3.57
C ASN A 413 -11.78 38.91 -3.99
N GLY A 414 -12.26 37.96 -3.18
CA GLY A 414 -13.25 36.97 -3.62
C GLY A 414 -14.16 36.43 -2.52
N TYR A 415 -14.84 35.33 -2.84
CA TYR A 415 -15.85 34.69 -1.99
C TYR A 415 -15.25 34.03 -0.74
N VAL A 416 -14.05 33.45 -0.85
CA VAL A 416 -13.28 32.88 0.27
C VAL A 416 -13.07 33.92 1.38
N GLN A 417 -12.75 35.17 1.02
CA GLN A 417 -12.63 36.25 2.01
C GLN A 417 -13.96 36.60 2.69
N LYS A 418 -15.11 36.43 2.00
CA LYS A 418 -16.44 36.66 2.60
C LYS A 418 -16.81 35.54 3.56
N GLU A 419 -16.50 34.28 3.23
CA GLU A 419 -16.72 33.14 4.14
C GLU A 419 -15.81 33.24 5.36
N LEU A 420 -14.52 33.55 5.16
CA LEU A 420 -13.57 33.80 6.25
C LEU A 420 -14.07 34.92 7.16
N LYS A 421 -14.55 36.04 6.60
CA LYS A 421 -15.11 37.13 7.41
C LYS A 421 -16.29 36.68 8.27
N ILE A 422 -17.21 35.88 7.72
CA ILE A 422 -18.34 35.32 8.49
C ILE A 422 -17.84 34.37 9.58
N ALA A 423 -16.82 33.57 9.29
CA ALA A 423 -16.22 32.67 10.28
C ALA A 423 -15.55 33.45 11.43
N PHE A 424 -14.85 34.54 11.15
CA PHE A 424 -14.26 35.42 12.17
C PHE A 424 -15.33 36.09 13.03
N GLU A 425 -16.41 36.61 12.42
CA GLU A 425 -17.55 37.15 13.17
C GLU A 425 -18.14 36.10 14.13
N LEU A 426 -18.18 34.81 13.73
CA LEU A 426 -18.65 33.73 14.60
C LEU A 426 -17.66 33.40 15.72
N LEU A 427 -16.35 33.42 15.44
CA LEU A 427 -15.29 33.19 16.43
C LEU A 427 -15.31 34.26 17.53
N GLU A 428 -15.47 35.54 17.17
CA GLU A 428 -15.56 36.64 18.15
C GLU A 428 -16.74 36.51 19.12
N ASN A 429 -17.80 35.82 18.70
CA ASN A 429 -19.00 35.58 19.51
C ASN A 429 -18.93 34.30 20.36
N GLN A 430 -17.81 33.57 20.33
CA GLN A 430 -17.58 32.36 21.13
C GLN A 430 -16.77 32.65 22.40
N PRO A 431 -16.86 31.79 23.44
CA PRO A 431 -16.05 31.93 24.64
C PRO A 431 -14.54 31.91 24.31
N ASN A 432 -13.75 32.68 25.08
CA ASN A 432 -12.30 32.73 24.93
C ASN A 432 -11.70 31.32 24.97
N ASN A 433 -10.82 31.02 24.01
CA ASN A 433 -10.06 29.76 23.85
C ASN A 433 -10.76 28.60 23.11
N SER A 434 -11.79 28.86 22.29
CA SER A 434 -12.36 27.85 21.38
C SER A 434 -11.62 27.75 20.03
N ILE A 435 -11.32 26.52 19.60
CA ILE A 435 -10.77 26.24 18.27
C ILE A 435 -11.95 26.15 17.30
N PHE A 436 -12.38 27.26 16.74
CA PHE A 436 -13.40 27.25 15.68
C PHE A 436 -12.78 27.29 14.28
N ILE A 437 -11.73 28.09 14.06
CA ILE A 437 -11.07 28.23 12.76
C ILE A 437 -9.75 27.46 12.75
N ILE A 438 -9.56 26.59 11.75
CA ILE A 438 -8.32 25.85 11.50
C ILE A 438 -7.75 26.30 10.15
N PRO A 439 -6.73 27.16 10.11
CA PRO A 439 -6.07 27.54 8.87
C PRO A 439 -5.09 26.45 8.41
N ALA A 440 -5.19 26.02 7.15
CA ALA A 440 -4.32 25.00 6.57
C ALA A 440 -3.79 25.43 5.21
N ARG A 441 -2.46 25.54 5.06
CA ARG A 441 -1.82 26.01 3.82
C ARG A 441 -1.56 24.88 2.84
N LEU A 442 -1.98 25.07 1.60
CA LEU A 442 -1.81 24.14 0.49
C LEU A 442 -0.54 24.40 -0.33
N ASP A 443 0.09 25.57 -0.17
CA ASP A 443 1.34 25.95 -0.82
C ASP A 443 2.11 27.04 -0.02
N GLU A 444 3.25 27.46 -0.56
CA GLU A 444 4.04 28.57 -0.03
C GLU A 444 3.40 29.93 -0.34
N CYS A 445 2.39 30.32 0.44
CA CYS A 445 1.68 31.60 0.28
C CYS A 445 1.88 32.55 1.47
N HIS A 446 1.95 33.84 1.15
CA HIS A 446 1.98 34.92 2.15
C HIS A 446 0.57 35.26 2.60
N ILE A 447 0.22 34.87 3.82
CA ILE A 447 -1.05 35.23 4.45
C ILE A 447 -1.01 36.70 4.85
N ASN A 448 -2.02 37.48 4.46
CA ASN A 448 -2.14 38.86 4.94
C ASN A 448 -2.43 38.87 6.45
N GLU A 449 -1.53 39.52 7.19
CA GLU A 449 -1.41 39.50 8.64
C GLU A 449 -2.72 39.92 9.37
N GLU A 450 -3.46 40.90 8.84
CA GLU A 450 -4.70 41.42 9.45
C GLU A 450 -5.81 40.38 9.70
N LEU A 451 -5.84 39.28 8.93
CA LEU A 451 -6.92 38.29 9.00
C LEU A 451 -6.63 37.15 10.00
N ILE A 452 -5.38 36.81 10.31
CA ILE A 452 -5.04 35.58 11.07
C ILE A 452 -4.01 35.83 12.19
N HIS A 453 -3.79 37.10 12.59
CA HIS A 453 -2.69 37.52 13.50
C HIS A 453 -2.49 36.69 14.79
N ASN A 454 -3.52 36.02 15.30
CA ASN A 454 -3.47 35.29 16.57
C ASN A 454 -3.83 33.80 16.46
N ILE A 455 -3.90 33.23 15.25
CA ILE A 455 -4.29 31.83 15.04
C ILE A 455 -3.14 31.08 14.35
N HIS A 456 -2.70 29.99 14.97
CA HIS A 456 -1.68 29.11 14.38
C HIS A 456 -2.25 28.35 13.17
N TRP A 457 -1.45 28.12 12.13
CA TRP A 457 -1.83 27.35 10.94
C TRP A 457 -1.07 26.03 10.83
N VAL A 458 -1.47 25.19 9.89
CA VAL A 458 -0.76 23.97 9.53
C VAL A 458 -0.36 23.99 8.06
N ASP A 459 0.84 23.54 7.74
CA ASP A 459 1.31 23.43 6.36
C ASP A 459 1.07 22.00 5.84
N LEU A 460 0.19 21.85 4.84
CA LEU A 460 -0.14 20.57 4.20
C LEU A 460 0.76 20.25 3.00
N TYR A 461 1.49 21.25 2.48
CA TYR A 461 2.36 21.09 1.31
C TYR A 461 3.72 20.46 1.64
N GLU A 462 4.20 20.57 2.88
CA GLU A 462 5.44 19.92 3.30
C GLU A 462 5.25 18.40 3.49
N SER A 463 4.20 18.03 4.23
CA SER A 463 3.79 16.65 4.41
C SER A 463 2.30 16.60 4.73
N TYR A 464 1.51 16.12 3.76
CA TYR A 464 0.06 15.99 3.91
C TYR A 464 -0.31 15.14 5.13
N GLU A 465 0.34 13.98 5.31
CA GLU A 465 0.14 13.05 6.43
C GLU A 465 0.27 13.77 7.79
N ILE A 466 1.39 14.47 7.99
CA ILE A 466 1.74 15.11 9.26
C ILE A 466 0.79 16.29 9.51
N GLY A 467 0.56 17.12 8.48
CA GLY A 467 -0.32 18.27 8.62
C GLY A 467 -1.78 17.86 8.84
N PHE A 468 -2.26 16.84 8.13
CA PHE A 468 -3.62 16.32 8.30
C PHE A 468 -3.82 15.74 9.70
N ASN A 469 -2.85 14.98 10.24
CA ASN A 469 -2.94 14.49 11.62
C ASN A 469 -3.07 15.63 12.65
N LYS A 470 -2.35 16.75 12.48
CA LYS A 470 -2.51 17.93 13.36
C LYS A 470 -3.92 18.53 13.28
N ILE A 471 -4.56 18.52 12.11
CA ILE A 471 -5.96 18.95 11.96
C ILE A 471 -6.88 18.03 12.77
N ILE A 472 -6.66 16.70 12.68
CA ILE A 472 -7.44 15.71 13.44
C ILE A 472 -7.25 15.89 14.96
N GLU A 473 -6.03 16.14 15.42
CA GLU A 473 -5.73 16.45 16.82
C GLU A 473 -6.47 17.69 17.29
N ALA A 474 -6.44 18.78 16.51
CA ALA A 474 -7.16 20.00 16.83
C ALA A 474 -8.68 19.74 16.99
N ILE A 475 -9.27 18.99 16.06
CA ILE A 475 -10.70 18.62 16.09
C ILE A 475 -11.04 17.77 17.32
N LYS A 476 -10.16 16.84 17.71
CA LYS A 476 -10.39 15.93 18.86
C LYS A 476 -10.13 16.59 20.21
N SER A 477 -9.21 17.56 20.28
CA SER A 477 -8.81 18.22 21.53
C SER A 477 -9.96 18.92 22.29
N MET A 478 -11.03 19.31 21.59
CA MET A 478 -12.19 19.96 22.20
C MET A 478 -13.33 19.01 22.61
N ASN A 479 -13.19 17.70 22.38
CA ASN A 479 -14.16 16.68 22.76
C ASN A 479 -13.72 15.83 23.98
N SER A 480 -12.68 16.28 24.70
CA SER A 480 -12.12 15.60 25.88
C SER A 480 -12.68 16.17 27.18
#